data_AF-S8A6P7-F1
#
_entry.id   AF-S8A6P7-F1
#
_cell.length_a   1.000
_cell.length_b   1.000
_cell.length_c   1.000
_cell.angle_alpha   90.00
_cell.angle_beta   90.00
_cell.angle_gamma   90.00
#
_symmetry.space_group_name_H-M   'P 1'
#
loop_
_entity.id
_entity.type
_entity.pdbx_description
1 polymer ?
#
loop_
_entity_poly.entity_id
_entity_poly.type
_entity_poly.pdbx_seq_one_letter_code
_entity_poly.pdbx_strand_id
1 'polypeptide(L)'
;MTRTTRNSIKAEDMAPQQPPSPAPPPQAPASSLPPETDEDAPITVHKRIRSPLFEKVFEKSLKASLSGVTPESWGKCFPTPMARRPEQMKEVRNKFVEIYELNVRKNFEDIIASRKLLASLDNLDILISEAQTRRTRWLEEHPQAPLPMDPPPKPKPLETETKTETPEAPAAPEAKPEAGVEGEPAATEAAAPAASTDVPEKAIEKEKEDNGPKPPTPLLDFTPEDLYISHLYPLLQIQSDRLEALKLQQQTSIDKLIKRREEQQKEIKQLIATLEKRLSVVDEAAEGVKEILEMDRDEDMIGG
;
A
#
# COMPACT_ATOMS: atom_id res chain seq x y z
N MET A 1 15.81 -1.11 -87.13
CA MET A 1 14.73 -0.20 -87.58
C MET A 1 14.54 0.89 -86.53
N THR A 2 14.52 2.15 -86.98
CA THR A 2 13.95 3.39 -86.38
C THR A 2 14.37 3.77 -84.94
N ARG A 3 15.31 4.70 -84.69
CA ARG A 3 15.32 6.20 -84.78
C ARG A 3 14.45 6.96 -83.75
N THR A 4 15.10 7.93 -83.08
CA THR A 4 14.60 9.26 -82.59
C THR A 4 13.88 9.26 -81.23
N THR A 5 14.16 10.09 -80.19
CA THR A 5 14.93 11.34 -79.92
C THR A 5 15.16 11.45 -78.39
N ARG A 6 16.34 11.84 -77.89
CA ARG A 6 16.77 13.22 -77.49
C ARG A 6 15.83 13.94 -76.50
N ASN A 7 16.19 14.04 -75.22
CA ASN A 7 16.67 15.31 -74.66
C ASN A 7 17.18 15.17 -73.22
N SER A 8 18.32 15.81 -73.00
CA SER A 8 18.97 16.08 -71.73
C SER A 8 18.28 17.27 -71.08
N ILE A 9 17.89 17.16 -69.81
CA ILE A 9 17.70 18.30 -68.91
C ILE A 9 18.44 17.96 -67.63
N LYS A 10 19.41 18.81 -67.32
CA LYS A 10 20.20 18.84 -66.09
C LYS A 10 19.57 19.94 -65.22
N ALA A 11 19.02 19.56 -64.08
CA ALA A 11 18.64 20.39 -62.94
C ALA A 11 18.68 19.41 -61.76
N GLU A 12 19.79 19.30 -61.02
CA GLU A 12 20.09 20.09 -59.83
C GLU A 12 18.87 20.26 -58.89
N ASP A 13 19.08 19.79 -57.66
CA ASP A 13 18.18 19.79 -56.49
C ASP A 13 16.88 18.98 -56.55
N MET A 14 16.97 17.70 -56.17
CA MET A 14 16.22 17.14 -55.04
C MET A 14 16.59 15.65 -54.90
N ALA A 15 17.58 15.33 -54.08
CA ALA A 15 17.70 13.96 -53.57
C ALA A 15 16.66 13.79 -52.45
N PRO A 16 15.86 12.70 -52.43
CA PRO A 16 15.17 12.31 -51.22
C PRO A 16 16.24 11.88 -50.22
N GLN A 17 16.66 12.79 -49.34
CA GLN A 17 17.41 12.44 -48.14
C GLN A 17 16.53 11.55 -47.28
N GLN A 18 16.75 10.26 -47.44
CA GLN A 18 16.46 9.24 -46.44
C GLN A 18 16.97 9.75 -45.08
N PRO A 19 16.11 9.87 -44.05
CA PRO A 19 16.52 10.43 -42.78
C PRO A 19 17.68 9.60 -42.20
N PRO A 20 18.71 10.25 -41.63
CA PRO A 20 19.82 9.55 -41.02
C PRO A 20 19.30 8.68 -39.87
N SER A 21 19.69 7.40 -39.88
CA SER A 21 19.52 6.52 -38.72
C SER A 21 19.99 7.25 -37.45
N PRO A 22 19.17 7.32 -36.39
CA PRO A 22 19.65 7.88 -35.13
C PRO A 22 20.77 6.99 -34.59
N ALA A 23 21.87 7.64 -34.21
CA ALA A 23 23.00 7.04 -33.52
C ALA A 23 22.54 6.20 -32.32
N PRO A 24 23.24 5.09 -32.00
CA PRO A 24 22.95 4.34 -30.79
C PRO A 24 23.13 5.25 -29.56
N PRO A 25 22.20 5.23 -28.58
CA PRO A 25 22.39 5.98 -27.34
C PRO A 25 23.65 5.47 -26.61
N PRO A 26 24.34 6.35 -25.85
CA PRO A 26 25.57 6.02 -25.17
C PRO A 26 25.38 4.82 -24.24
N GLN A 27 26.30 3.86 -24.32
CA GLN A 27 26.42 2.76 -23.38
C GLN A 27 26.46 3.33 -21.95
N ALA A 28 25.50 2.90 -21.13
CA ALA A 28 25.58 3.05 -19.70
C ALA A 28 26.86 2.34 -19.20
N PRO A 29 27.65 2.94 -18.30
CA PRO A 29 28.72 2.20 -17.65
C PRO A 29 28.11 1.10 -16.78
N ALA A 30 28.37 -0.15 -17.15
CA ALA A 30 28.16 -1.29 -16.27
C ALA A 30 29.23 -1.28 -15.15
N SER A 31 28.75 -1.50 -13.93
CA SER A 31 29.48 -2.01 -12.76
C SER A 31 30.65 -1.20 -12.20
N SER A 32 30.35 -0.53 -11.09
CA SER A 32 31.12 -0.75 -9.87
C SER A 32 30.15 -0.85 -8.69
N LEU A 33 30.05 -2.06 -8.12
CA LEU A 33 29.55 -2.24 -6.74
C LEU A 33 30.41 -1.38 -5.81
N PRO A 34 29.84 -0.59 -4.89
CA PRO A 34 30.56 -0.14 -3.72
C PRO A 34 30.74 -1.34 -2.75
N PRO A 35 31.89 -1.42 -2.05
CA PRO A 35 32.22 -2.52 -1.17
C PRO A 35 31.28 -2.56 0.05
N GLU A 36 30.96 -3.77 0.48
CA GLU A 36 30.51 -4.06 1.83
C GLU A 36 31.55 -3.52 2.82
N THR A 37 31.19 -2.50 3.60
CA THR A 37 31.80 -2.23 4.89
C THR A 37 30.71 -1.75 5.85
N ASP A 38 30.55 -2.54 6.90
CA ASP A 38 29.71 -2.35 8.07
C ASP A 38 29.80 -0.94 8.64
N GLU A 39 28.67 -0.29 8.89
CA GLU A 39 28.55 0.71 9.96
C GLU A 39 27.13 0.62 10.56
N ASP A 40 27.12 0.34 11.85
CA ASP A 40 26.00 0.05 12.73
C ASP A 40 24.88 1.10 12.69
N ALA A 41 23.70 0.66 12.26
CA ALA A 41 22.44 1.11 12.85
C ALA A 41 21.69 -0.15 13.32
N PRO A 42 21.17 -0.20 14.57
CA PRO A 42 20.57 -1.40 15.11
C PRO A 42 19.18 -1.56 14.50
N ILE A 43 19.13 -2.10 13.29
CA ILE A 43 17.95 -2.76 12.77
C ILE A 43 17.75 -3.93 13.72
N THR A 44 16.82 -3.80 14.66
CA THR A 44 16.52 -4.83 15.63
C THR A 44 16.37 -6.13 14.88
N VAL A 45 17.36 -7.02 15.06
CA VAL A 45 17.33 -8.41 14.65
C VAL A 45 16.06 -8.95 15.26
N HIS A 46 14.97 -8.94 14.49
CA HIS A 46 13.73 -9.62 14.87
C HIS A 46 14.18 -11.03 15.16
N LYS A 47 14.24 -11.40 16.45
CA LYS A 47 14.92 -12.60 16.90
C LYS A 47 14.15 -13.76 16.26
N ARG A 48 14.67 -14.30 15.16
CA ARG A 48 14.08 -15.43 14.43
C ARG A 48 14.29 -16.68 15.27
N ILE A 49 13.43 -16.85 16.27
CA ILE A 49 13.57 -17.92 17.28
C ILE A 49 12.80 -19.14 16.82
N ARG A 50 11.66 -18.95 16.16
CA ARG A 50 10.71 -20.04 15.94
C ARG A 50 11.18 -21.01 14.88
N SER A 51 11.73 -20.50 13.78
CA SER A 51 12.32 -21.32 12.70
C SER A 51 13.36 -22.32 13.23
N PRO A 52 14.45 -21.91 13.92
CA PRO A 52 15.44 -22.86 14.46
C PRO A 52 14.89 -23.69 15.64
N LEU A 53 13.89 -23.20 16.38
CA LEU A 53 13.26 -23.99 17.44
C LEU A 53 12.39 -25.11 16.86
N PHE A 54 11.73 -24.87 15.74
CA PHE A 54 10.94 -25.87 15.03
C PHE A 54 11.81 -27.04 14.58
N GLU A 55 12.96 -26.76 13.97
CA GLU A 55 13.95 -27.78 13.60
C GLU A 55 14.47 -28.57 14.82
N LYS A 56 14.76 -27.88 15.93
CA LYS A 56 15.19 -28.53 17.18
C LYS A 56 14.12 -29.46 17.75
N VAL A 57 12.86 -29.05 17.72
CA VAL A 57 11.73 -29.88 18.18
C VAL A 57 11.57 -31.11 17.28
N PHE A 58 11.70 -30.93 15.96
CA PHE A 58 11.69 -32.04 15.01
C PHE A 58 12.81 -33.06 15.31
N GLU A 59 14.06 -32.62 15.40
CA GLU A 59 15.21 -33.49 15.71
C GLU A 59 15.04 -34.21 17.05
N LYS A 60 14.52 -33.52 18.06
CA LYS A 60 14.22 -34.12 19.36
C LYS A 60 13.14 -35.21 19.24
N SER A 61 12.09 -34.97 18.46
CA SER A 61 10.99 -35.92 18.25
C SER A 61 11.41 -37.14 17.43
N LEU A 62 12.26 -36.95 16.42
CA LEU A 62 12.81 -38.03 15.58
C LEU A 62 13.71 -38.93 16.42
N LYS A 63 14.62 -38.36 17.22
CA LYS A 63 15.49 -39.12 18.13
C LYS A 63 14.68 -39.87 19.19
N ALA A 64 13.65 -39.26 19.76
CA ALA A 64 12.75 -39.91 20.71
C ALA A 64 12.03 -41.10 20.07
N SER A 65 11.53 -40.94 18.83
CA SER A 65 10.85 -42.00 18.08
C SER A 65 11.78 -43.17 17.78
N LEU A 66 13.00 -42.89 17.32
CA LEU A 66 14.01 -43.92 17.02
C LEU A 66 14.52 -44.62 18.28
N SER A 67 14.58 -43.92 19.42
CA SER A 67 15.00 -44.52 20.70
C SER A 67 14.05 -45.63 21.19
N GLY A 68 12.80 -45.64 20.71
CA GLY A 68 11.83 -46.70 20.97
C GLY A 68 12.17 -48.02 20.27
N VAL A 69 12.97 -47.99 19.19
CA VAL A 69 13.37 -49.19 18.42
C VAL A 69 14.58 -49.86 19.08
N THR A 70 14.41 -50.27 20.33
CA THR A 70 15.43 -50.99 21.10
C THR A 70 15.59 -52.43 20.60
N PRO A 71 16.77 -53.07 20.81
CA PRO A 71 16.96 -54.46 20.42
C PRO A 71 15.99 -55.41 21.15
N GLU A 72 15.59 -55.04 22.37
CA GLU A 72 14.64 -55.81 23.18
C GLU A 72 13.21 -55.72 22.66
N SER A 73 12.74 -54.52 22.28
CA SER A 73 11.41 -54.36 21.68
C SER A 73 11.33 -55.05 20.31
N TRP A 74 12.38 -54.91 19.50
CA TRP A 74 12.51 -55.57 18.22
C TRP A 74 12.52 -57.10 18.35
N GLY A 75 13.26 -57.63 19.33
CA GLY A 75 13.35 -59.07 19.55
C GLY A 75 12.06 -59.72 20.07
N LYS A 76 11.25 -58.98 20.84
CA LYS A 76 9.92 -59.43 21.28
C LYS A 76 8.95 -59.60 20.10
N CYS A 77 9.01 -58.73 19.11
CA CYS A 77 8.17 -58.81 17.91
C CYS A 77 8.64 -59.91 16.93
N PHE A 78 9.91 -60.31 16.98
CA PHE A 78 10.50 -61.29 16.07
C PHE A 78 11.30 -62.38 16.81
N PRO A 79 10.64 -63.27 17.59
CA PRO A 79 11.34 -64.27 18.39
C PRO A 79 12.03 -65.34 17.53
N THR A 80 11.40 -65.83 16.46
CA THR A 80 11.96 -66.89 15.60
C THR A 80 13.19 -66.44 14.81
N PRO A 81 13.21 -65.25 14.16
CA PRO A 81 14.40 -64.74 13.49
C PRO A 81 15.56 -64.46 14.45
N MET A 82 15.28 -63.94 15.65
CA MET A 82 16.30 -63.68 16.66
C MET A 82 16.98 -64.96 17.16
N ALA A 83 16.24 -66.07 17.30
CA ALA A 83 16.80 -67.36 17.71
C ALA A 83 17.66 -68.00 16.61
N ARG A 84 17.32 -67.80 15.33
CA ARG A 84 18.02 -68.43 14.21
C ARG A 84 19.20 -67.62 13.70
N ARG A 85 19.07 -66.29 13.61
CA ARG A 85 20.08 -65.39 13.04
C ARG A 85 20.02 -63.99 13.68
N PRO A 86 20.59 -63.83 14.89
CA PRO A 86 20.56 -62.54 15.59
C PRO A 86 21.34 -61.44 14.85
N GLU A 87 22.43 -61.77 14.16
CA GLU A 87 23.26 -60.79 13.44
C GLU A 87 22.51 -60.15 12.24
N GLN A 88 21.79 -60.96 11.45
CA GLN A 88 20.98 -60.43 10.35
C GLN A 88 19.85 -59.52 10.85
N MET A 89 19.24 -59.86 11.99
CA MET A 89 18.17 -59.04 12.57
C MET A 89 18.68 -57.71 13.13
N LYS A 90 19.90 -57.66 13.67
CA LYS A 90 20.56 -56.41 14.03
C LYS A 90 20.81 -55.55 12.80
N GLU A 91 21.31 -56.14 11.72
CA GLU A 91 21.57 -55.44 10.46
C GLU A 91 20.28 -54.86 9.84
N VAL A 92 19.19 -55.65 9.80
CA VAL A 92 17.88 -55.20 9.30
C VAL A 92 17.35 -54.04 10.13
N ARG A 93 17.43 -54.11 11.45
CA ARG A 93 17.00 -53.02 12.33
C ARG A 93 17.82 -51.76 12.09
N ASN A 94 19.15 -51.89 11.96
CA ASN A 94 20.01 -50.74 11.70
C ASN A 94 19.68 -50.08 10.36
N LYS A 95 19.49 -50.87 9.29
CA LYS A 95 19.04 -50.37 7.98
C LYS A 95 17.66 -49.72 8.05
N PHE A 96 16.74 -50.28 8.83
CA PHE A 96 15.42 -49.70 9.02
C PHE A 96 15.50 -48.32 9.68
N VAL A 97 16.29 -48.19 10.76
CA VAL A 97 16.50 -46.91 11.45
C VAL A 97 17.11 -45.87 10.51
N GLU A 98 18.13 -46.25 9.75
CA GLU A 98 18.80 -45.37 8.78
C GLU A 98 17.87 -44.91 7.65
N ILE A 99 17.16 -45.83 7.01
CA ILE A 99 16.23 -45.52 5.91
C ILE A 99 15.06 -44.68 6.43
N TYR A 100 14.53 -45.01 7.59
CA TYR A 100 13.44 -44.27 8.20
C TYR A 100 13.85 -42.83 8.53
N GLU A 101 15.02 -42.64 9.15
CA GLU A 101 15.56 -41.32 9.45
C GLU A 101 15.75 -40.48 8.18
N LEU A 102 16.38 -41.05 7.16
CA LEU A 102 16.60 -40.38 5.88
C LEU A 102 15.27 -39.98 5.22
N ASN A 103 14.29 -40.89 5.19
CA ASN A 103 13.01 -40.64 4.56
C ASN A 103 12.21 -39.58 5.31
N VAL A 104 12.17 -39.62 6.64
CA VAL A 104 11.45 -38.62 7.45
C VAL A 104 12.08 -37.24 7.29
N ARG A 105 13.41 -37.13 7.29
CA ARG A 105 14.11 -35.87 7.06
C ARG A 105 13.79 -35.29 5.69
N LYS A 106 13.88 -36.11 4.64
CA LYS A 106 13.54 -35.69 3.28
C LYS A 106 12.09 -35.20 3.16
N ASN A 107 11.12 -35.97 3.66
CA ASN A 107 9.72 -35.55 3.62
C ASN A 107 9.49 -34.25 4.41
N PHE A 108 10.20 -34.07 5.53
CA PHE A 108 10.11 -32.85 6.32
C PHE A 108 10.67 -31.63 5.58
N GLU A 109 11.82 -31.78 4.90
CA GLU A 109 12.40 -30.75 4.04
C GLU A 109 11.46 -30.39 2.87
N ASP A 110 10.87 -31.39 2.22
CA ASP A 110 9.90 -31.19 1.15
C ASP A 110 8.64 -30.42 1.65
N ILE A 111 8.15 -30.73 2.85
CA ILE A 111 7.03 -30.01 3.48
C ILE A 111 7.42 -28.57 3.82
N ILE A 112 8.63 -28.36 4.37
CA ILE A 112 9.15 -27.02 4.68
C ILE A 112 9.21 -26.17 3.40
N ALA A 113 9.74 -26.74 2.31
CA ALA A 113 9.91 -26.05 1.05
C ALA A 113 8.55 -25.75 0.39
N SER A 114 7.66 -26.75 0.28
CA SER A 114 6.35 -26.60 -0.38
C SER A 114 5.46 -25.57 0.30
N ARG A 115 5.49 -25.49 1.63
CA ARG A 115 4.67 -24.56 2.41
C ARG A 115 5.36 -23.24 2.73
N LYS A 116 6.63 -23.07 2.32
CA LYS A 116 7.47 -21.92 2.70
C LYS A 116 7.42 -21.65 4.21
N LEU A 117 7.43 -22.72 4.99
CA LEU A 117 7.09 -22.66 6.41
C LEU A 117 8.08 -21.81 7.21
N LEU A 118 9.38 -21.94 6.96
CA LEU A 118 10.41 -21.15 7.65
C LEU A 118 10.24 -19.64 7.36
N ALA A 119 9.97 -19.27 6.11
CA ALA A 119 9.70 -17.88 5.75
C ALA A 119 8.44 -17.33 6.45
N SER A 120 7.40 -18.16 6.60
CA SER A 120 6.18 -17.77 7.31
C SER A 120 6.41 -17.59 8.83
N LEU A 121 7.23 -18.44 9.45
CA LEU A 121 7.58 -18.33 10.87
C LEU A 121 8.46 -17.11 11.13
N ASP A 122 9.40 -16.83 10.23
CA ASP A 122 10.23 -15.62 10.28
C ASP A 122 9.35 -14.36 10.15
N ASN A 123 8.39 -14.35 9.21
CA ASN A 123 7.45 -13.25 9.06
C ASN A 123 6.56 -13.07 10.32
N LEU A 124 6.15 -14.17 10.94
CA LEU A 124 5.40 -14.12 12.20
C LEU A 124 6.23 -13.54 13.35
N ASP A 125 7.52 -13.86 13.42
CA ASP A 125 8.44 -13.27 14.42
C ASP A 125 8.58 -11.75 14.21
N ILE A 126 8.66 -11.28 12.95
CA ILE A 126 8.65 -9.86 12.59
C ILE A 126 7.34 -9.21 13.05
N LEU A 127 6.19 -9.73 12.64
CA LEU A 127 4.88 -9.16 12.98
C LEU A 127 4.64 -9.06 14.49
N ILE A 128 5.06 -10.07 15.25
CA ILE A 128 4.89 -10.05 16.71
C ILE A 128 5.79 -9.03 17.36
N SER A 129 7.03 -8.88 16.91
CA SER A 129 7.91 -7.85 17.44
C SER A 129 7.43 -6.44 17.08
N GLU A 130 6.92 -6.21 15.87
CA GLU A 130 6.30 -4.93 15.51
C GLU A 130 5.07 -4.64 16.38
N ALA A 131 4.21 -5.64 16.59
CA ALA A 131 3.03 -5.50 17.43
C ALA A 131 3.41 -5.22 18.90
N GLN A 132 4.47 -5.86 19.42
CA GLN A 132 5.01 -5.59 20.75
C GLN A 132 5.54 -4.17 20.85
N THR A 133 6.31 -3.71 19.87
CA THR A 133 6.82 -2.33 19.82
C THR A 133 5.67 -1.32 19.79
N ARG A 134 4.65 -1.53 18.95
CA ARG A 134 3.46 -0.67 18.90
C ARG A 134 2.70 -0.67 20.23
N ARG A 135 2.57 -1.84 20.87
CA ARG A 135 1.92 -1.95 22.19
C ARG A 135 2.69 -1.19 23.27
N THR A 136 4.02 -1.32 23.31
CA THR A 136 4.86 -0.61 24.27
C THR A 136 4.76 0.89 24.05
N ARG A 137 4.87 1.35 22.80
CA ARG A 137 4.70 2.76 22.43
C ARG A 137 3.33 3.29 22.84
N TRP A 138 2.26 2.55 22.56
CA TRP A 138 0.91 2.94 22.95
C TRP A 138 0.77 3.07 24.46
N LEU A 139 1.39 2.18 25.24
CA LEU A 139 1.38 2.22 26.71
C LEU A 139 2.21 3.38 27.27
N GLU A 140 3.30 3.78 26.61
CA GLU A 140 4.08 4.98 26.94
C GLU A 140 3.28 6.27 26.66
N GLU A 141 2.56 6.31 25.53
CA GLU A 141 1.72 7.46 25.14
C GLU A 141 0.43 7.54 26.00
N HIS A 142 -0.07 6.42 26.52
CA HIS A 142 -1.28 6.32 27.35
C HIS A 142 -0.97 5.59 28.68
N PRO A 143 -0.29 6.24 29.64
CA PRO A 143 0.12 5.61 30.90
C PRO A 143 -1.04 5.30 31.85
N GLN A 144 -2.27 5.72 31.53
CA GLN A 144 -3.45 5.35 32.29
C GLN A 144 -3.78 3.89 32.02
N ALA A 145 -3.49 3.03 33.00
CA ALA A 145 -3.88 1.63 32.96
C ALA A 145 -5.39 1.53 32.64
N PRO A 146 -5.82 0.65 31.71
CA PRO A 146 -7.23 0.29 31.60
C PRO A 146 -7.67 -0.14 33.00
N LEU A 147 -8.72 0.50 33.53
CA LEU A 147 -9.23 0.17 34.85
C LEU A 147 -9.42 -1.36 34.93
N PRO A 148 -8.98 -2.02 36.00
CA PRO A 148 -9.22 -3.43 36.18
C PRO A 148 -10.74 -3.62 36.12
N MET A 149 -11.21 -4.28 35.06
CA MET A 149 -12.60 -4.73 34.99
C MET A 149 -12.82 -5.62 36.22
N ASP A 150 -13.59 -5.13 37.19
CA ASP A 150 -13.99 -5.94 38.33
C ASP A 150 -14.64 -7.21 37.78
N PRO A 151 -14.20 -8.41 38.23
CA PRO A 151 -14.79 -9.65 37.75
C PRO A 151 -16.30 -9.64 38.10
N PRO A 152 -17.18 -10.06 37.17
CA PRO A 152 -18.61 -10.05 37.42
C PRO A 152 -18.91 -10.83 38.70
N PRO A 153 -19.80 -10.31 39.57
CA PRO A 153 -20.12 -10.96 40.83
C PRO A 153 -20.64 -12.36 40.55
N LYS A 154 -19.98 -13.37 41.15
CA LYS A 154 -20.40 -14.77 41.04
C LYS A 154 -21.88 -14.88 41.47
N PRO A 155 -22.74 -15.54 40.68
CA PRO A 155 -24.11 -15.79 41.11
C PRO A 155 -24.08 -16.64 42.38
N LYS A 156 -24.78 -16.17 43.42
CA LYS A 156 -25.04 -16.96 44.62
C LYS A 156 -25.93 -18.15 44.22
N PRO A 157 -25.65 -19.40 44.64
CA PRO A 157 -26.54 -20.52 44.39
C PRO A 157 -27.86 -20.27 45.13
N LEU A 158 -28.97 -20.20 44.39
CA LEU A 158 -30.28 -20.38 45.01
C LEU A 158 -30.40 -21.85 45.42
N GLU A 159 -30.88 -22.02 46.64
CA GLU A 159 -31.03 -23.27 47.34
C GLU A 159 -31.99 -24.22 46.61
N THR A 160 -31.65 -25.49 46.74
CA THR A 160 -32.43 -26.67 46.38
C THR A 160 -33.79 -26.69 47.06
N GLU A 161 -34.87 -26.79 46.29
CA GLU A 161 -36.06 -27.51 46.73
C GLU A 161 -36.43 -28.61 45.73
N THR A 162 -36.35 -29.83 46.25
CA THR A 162 -36.78 -31.10 45.69
C THR A 162 -38.29 -31.28 45.91
N LYS A 163 -39.07 -31.52 44.84
CA LYS A 163 -40.16 -32.53 44.82
C LYS A 163 -40.71 -32.73 43.39
N THR A 164 -40.32 -33.80 42.69
CA THR A 164 -41.08 -35.05 42.45
C THR A 164 -42.42 -34.85 41.72
N GLU A 165 -42.49 -35.25 40.45
CA GLU A 165 -43.28 -36.41 39.95
C GLU A 165 -43.39 -36.40 38.41
N THR A 166 -42.90 -37.50 37.82
CA THR A 166 -43.15 -38.07 36.47
C THR A 166 -44.31 -39.09 36.65
N PRO A 167 -45.13 -39.54 35.67
CA PRO A 167 -44.96 -39.60 34.20
C PRO A 167 -46.19 -39.20 33.36
N GLU A 168 -46.04 -39.19 32.03
CA GLU A 168 -46.74 -40.10 31.10
C GLU A 168 -46.92 -39.45 29.70
N ALA A 169 -46.28 -40.06 28.70
CA ALA A 169 -46.48 -39.81 27.26
C ALA A 169 -47.56 -40.79 26.75
N PRO A 170 -47.87 -40.93 25.44
CA PRO A 170 -47.71 -40.06 24.26
C PRO A 170 -49.02 -39.95 23.43
N ALA A 171 -49.08 -39.05 22.43
CA ALA A 171 -49.84 -39.30 21.17
C ALA A 171 -49.59 -38.20 20.12
N ALA A 172 -48.99 -38.59 18.99
CA ALA A 172 -49.23 -38.00 17.67
C ALA A 172 -50.61 -38.52 17.14
N PRO A 173 -51.21 -38.10 15.99
CA PRO A 173 -50.56 -37.60 14.76
C PRO A 173 -51.37 -36.60 13.88
N GLU A 174 -50.84 -36.32 12.67
CA GLU A 174 -51.55 -35.94 11.41
C GLU A 174 -52.18 -34.53 11.32
N ALA A 175 -52.21 -33.78 10.22
CA ALA A 175 -51.94 -34.02 8.80
C ALA A 175 -51.61 -32.68 8.05
N LYS A 176 -50.93 -32.83 6.91
CA LYS A 176 -50.73 -31.92 5.75
C LYS A 176 -52.06 -31.63 4.98
N PRO A 177 -52.10 -30.99 3.78
CA PRO A 177 -51.32 -29.93 3.10
C PRO A 177 -52.22 -28.92 2.30
N GLU A 178 -51.63 -28.23 1.32
CA GLU A 178 -52.20 -27.64 0.05
C GLU A 178 -52.36 -26.11 0.04
N ALA A 179 -51.53 -25.40 -0.74
CA ALA A 179 -51.63 -25.06 -2.18
C ALA A 179 -52.36 -23.70 -2.36
N GLY A 180 -51.97 -22.75 -3.22
CA GLY A 180 -50.91 -22.62 -4.22
C GLY A 180 -51.16 -21.33 -5.03
N VAL A 181 -50.26 -21.06 -5.99
CA VAL A 181 -50.54 -20.43 -7.32
C VAL A 181 -50.81 -18.91 -7.33
N GLU A 182 -49.88 -18.03 -7.73
CA GLU A 182 -49.37 -17.60 -9.07
C GLU A 182 -49.85 -16.17 -9.41
N GLY A 183 -49.02 -15.39 -10.14
CA GLY A 183 -49.51 -14.28 -10.96
C GLY A 183 -48.75 -12.94 -10.89
N GLU A 184 -47.56 -12.87 -11.49
CA GLU A 184 -47.05 -11.69 -12.22
C GLU A 184 -47.85 -11.53 -13.55
N PRO A 185 -47.61 -10.54 -14.45
CA PRO A 185 -46.92 -9.24 -14.37
C PRO A 185 -47.73 -8.10 -15.07
N ALA A 186 -47.24 -6.85 -15.06
CA ALA A 186 -47.22 -5.99 -16.26
C ALA A 186 -46.62 -4.59 -15.96
N ALA A 187 -45.73 -4.18 -16.86
CA ALA A 187 -44.98 -2.94 -16.87
C ALA A 187 -45.72 -1.79 -17.60
N THR A 188 -45.33 -0.55 -17.29
CA THR A 188 -45.28 0.71 -18.09
C THR A 188 -45.19 1.86 -17.08
N GLU A 189 -44.56 3.02 -17.25
CA GLU A 189 -43.72 3.67 -18.25
C GLU A 189 -43.43 5.07 -17.66
N ALA A 190 -42.19 5.55 -17.80
CA ALA A 190 -41.73 6.96 -17.83
C ALA A 190 -42.02 8.00 -16.72
N ALA A 191 -41.03 8.90 -16.62
CA ALA A 191 -41.09 10.31 -16.20
C ALA A 191 -40.85 10.67 -14.72
N ALA A 192 -39.57 10.95 -14.39
CA ALA A 192 -39.18 12.09 -13.53
C ALA A 192 -39.42 13.42 -14.31
N PRO A 193 -39.42 14.63 -13.70
CA PRO A 193 -38.87 15.01 -12.38
C PRO A 193 -39.72 16.00 -11.56
N ALA A 194 -39.50 16.07 -10.23
CA ALA A 194 -39.39 17.33 -9.46
C ALA A 194 -39.40 17.08 -7.94
N ALA A 195 -38.52 17.81 -7.28
CA ALA A 195 -38.38 18.08 -5.86
C ALA A 195 -39.64 17.96 -4.98
N SER A 196 -39.54 17.16 -3.90
CA SER A 196 -39.82 17.60 -2.51
C SER A 196 -39.50 16.45 -1.56
N THR A 197 -38.37 16.49 -0.85
CA THR A 197 -38.13 15.59 0.30
C THR A 197 -38.69 16.26 1.54
N ASP A 198 -39.92 15.87 1.88
CA ASP A 198 -40.53 16.06 3.19
C ASP A 198 -40.08 14.93 4.13
N VAL A 199 -39.79 15.30 5.38
CA VAL A 199 -39.31 14.42 6.45
C VAL A 199 -40.50 13.75 7.14
N PRO A 200 -40.38 12.48 7.57
CA PRO A 200 -40.48 12.20 9.01
C PRO A 200 -39.41 11.17 9.43
N GLU A 201 -38.48 11.52 10.31
CA GLU A 201 -38.61 11.37 11.76
C GLU A 201 -38.86 9.90 12.17
N LYS A 202 -37.81 9.21 12.70
CA LYS A 202 -37.78 8.61 14.06
C LYS A 202 -36.61 7.61 14.23
N ALA A 203 -36.05 7.62 15.45
CA ALA A 203 -35.06 6.71 16.05
C ALA A 203 -33.57 7.05 15.85
N ILE A 204 -33.14 8.15 16.50
CA ILE A 204 -31.77 8.26 17.01
C ILE A 204 -31.80 7.70 18.44
N GLU A 205 -31.44 6.44 18.59
CA GLU A 205 -31.09 5.90 19.90
C GLU A 205 -29.69 6.39 20.27
N LYS A 206 -29.63 7.05 21.42
CA LYS A 206 -28.43 7.64 22.01
C LYS A 206 -27.45 6.54 22.42
N GLU A 207 -26.39 6.33 21.65
CA GLU A 207 -25.18 5.72 22.19
C GLU A 207 -24.46 6.78 23.03
N LYS A 208 -24.32 6.48 24.33
CA LYS A 208 -23.51 7.26 25.25
C LYS A 208 -22.05 7.11 24.82
N GLU A 209 -21.44 8.23 24.42
CA GLU A 209 -20.00 8.34 24.22
C GLU A 209 -19.26 8.12 25.54
N ASP A 210 -18.78 6.90 25.74
CA ASP A 210 -17.70 6.59 26.67
C ASP A 210 -16.38 7.05 26.02
N ASN A 211 -15.98 8.28 26.30
CA ASN A 211 -14.79 8.96 25.77
C ASN A 211 -13.47 8.45 26.41
N GLY A 212 -13.39 7.15 26.72
CA GLY A 212 -12.14 6.48 27.03
C GLY A 212 -11.43 6.07 25.73
N PRO A 213 -10.09 6.02 25.68
CA PRO A 213 -9.38 5.38 24.58
C PRO A 213 -9.72 3.89 24.59
N LYS A 214 -10.74 3.50 23.82
CA LYS A 214 -11.13 2.11 23.66
C LYS A 214 -9.94 1.38 23.02
N PRO A 215 -9.52 0.22 23.55
CA PRO A 215 -8.46 -0.55 22.92
C PRO A 215 -8.84 -0.87 21.48
N PRO A 216 -7.87 -0.88 20.54
CA PRO A 216 -8.17 -1.16 19.14
C PRO A 216 -8.88 -2.51 19.03
N THR A 217 -10.04 -2.50 18.36
CA THR A 217 -10.84 -3.70 18.12
C THR A 217 -9.99 -4.74 17.38
N PRO A 218 -10.01 -6.02 17.76
CA PRO A 218 -9.28 -7.06 17.05
C PRO A 218 -9.82 -7.24 15.62
N LEU A 219 -8.94 -7.63 14.69
CA LEU A 219 -9.22 -7.75 13.25
C LEU A 219 -10.40 -8.67 12.88
N LEU A 220 -10.83 -9.55 13.80
CA LEU A 220 -11.92 -10.50 13.58
C LEU A 220 -13.31 -9.85 13.62
N ASP A 221 -13.44 -8.70 14.26
CA ASP A 221 -14.73 -8.00 14.40
C ASP A 221 -14.95 -6.94 13.30
N PHE A 222 -14.03 -6.86 12.33
CA PHE A 222 -14.13 -5.90 11.23
C PHE A 222 -15.16 -6.39 10.21
N THR A 223 -16.05 -5.50 9.81
CA THR A 223 -16.90 -5.76 8.65
C THR A 223 -16.06 -5.71 7.36
N PRO A 224 -16.52 -6.32 6.25
CA PRO A 224 -15.83 -6.21 4.96
C PRO A 224 -15.65 -4.75 4.51
N GLU A 225 -16.58 -3.87 4.89
CA GLU A 225 -16.51 -2.44 4.60
C GLU A 225 -15.40 -1.76 5.41
N ASP A 226 -15.25 -2.08 6.70
CA ASP A 226 -14.16 -1.55 7.53
C ASP A 226 -12.79 -1.98 7.01
N LEU A 227 -12.67 -3.22 6.53
CA LEU A 227 -11.43 -3.70 5.91
C LEU A 227 -11.13 -2.92 4.62
N TYR A 228 -12.13 -2.68 3.79
CA TYR A 228 -12.00 -1.90 2.56
C TYR A 228 -11.58 -0.45 2.85
N ILE A 229 -12.26 0.21 3.78
CA ILE A 229 -11.96 1.60 4.17
C ILE A 229 -10.56 1.68 4.77
N SER A 230 -10.17 0.76 5.65
CA SER A 230 -8.85 0.78 6.29
C SER A 230 -7.70 0.68 5.28
N HIS A 231 -7.89 -0.03 4.18
CA HIS A 231 -6.89 -0.13 3.12
C HIS A 231 -6.93 1.04 2.14
N LEU A 232 -8.11 1.60 1.86
CA LEU A 232 -8.24 2.75 0.96
C LEU A 232 -7.80 4.06 1.60
N TYR A 233 -8.05 4.23 2.88
CA TYR A 233 -7.73 5.46 3.60
C TYR A 233 -6.26 5.91 3.43
N PRO A 234 -5.23 5.06 3.63
CA PRO A 234 -3.85 5.48 3.43
C PRO A 234 -3.56 5.88 1.98
N LEU A 235 -4.18 5.23 0.99
CA LEU A 235 -4.03 5.62 -0.41
C LEU A 235 -4.67 6.97 -0.68
N LEU A 236 -5.88 7.20 -0.15
CA LEU A 236 -6.58 8.47 -0.27
C LEU A 236 -5.78 9.60 0.38
N GLN A 237 -5.19 9.36 1.55
CA GLN A 237 -4.33 10.31 2.25
C GLN A 237 -3.10 10.68 1.42
N ILE A 238 -2.41 9.69 0.84
CA ILE A 238 -1.25 9.96 -0.02
C ILE A 238 -1.66 10.81 -1.23
N GLN A 239 -2.84 10.57 -1.81
CA GLN A 239 -3.33 11.35 -2.95
C GLN A 239 -3.76 12.76 -2.54
N SER A 240 -4.43 12.94 -1.39
CA SER A 240 -4.80 14.27 -0.89
C SER A 240 -3.57 15.12 -0.62
N ASP A 241 -2.58 14.56 0.08
CA ASP A 241 -1.33 15.26 0.43
C ASP A 241 -0.58 15.69 -0.85
N ARG A 242 -0.59 14.83 -1.88
CA ARG A 242 0.00 15.13 -3.19
C ARG A 242 -0.71 16.27 -3.90
N LEU A 243 -2.04 16.26 -3.92
CA LEU A 243 -2.83 17.32 -4.55
C LEU A 243 -2.65 18.66 -3.83
N GLU A 244 -2.57 18.65 -2.50
CA GLU A 244 -2.30 19.84 -1.69
C GLU A 244 -0.91 20.39 -1.96
N ALA A 245 0.12 19.53 -2.02
CA ALA A 245 1.47 19.93 -2.39
C ALA A 245 1.53 20.55 -3.79
N LEU A 246 0.82 19.97 -4.77
CA LEU A 246 0.76 20.50 -6.13
C LEU A 246 0.03 21.85 -6.18
N LYS A 247 -1.08 21.99 -5.44
CA LYS A 247 -1.81 23.25 -5.32
C LYS A 247 -0.91 24.35 -4.74
N LEU A 248 -0.16 24.03 -3.68
CA LEU A 248 0.78 24.97 -3.07
C LEU A 248 1.91 25.35 -4.04
N GLN A 249 2.45 24.38 -4.79
CA GLN A 249 3.46 24.64 -5.82
C GLN A 249 2.91 25.56 -6.92
N GLN A 250 1.68 25.35 -7.38
CA GLN A 250 1.05 26.22 -8.39
C GLN A 250 0.81 27.62 -7.83
N GLN A 251 0.30 27.73 -6.60
CA GLN A 251 0.08 29.03 -5.97
C GLN A 251 1.38 29.83 -5.83
N THR A 252 2.45 29.19 -5.36
CA THR A 252 3.76 29.86 -5.25
C THR A 252 4.34 30.27 -6.61
N SER A 253 4.05 29.51 -7.67
CA SER A 253 4.42 29.88 -9.05
C SER A 253 3.64 31.11 -9.53
N ILE A 254 2.31 31.11 -9.32
CA ILE A 254 1.43 32.24 -9.66
C ILE A 254 1.89 33.50 -8.92
N ASP A 255 2.15 33.42 -7.62
CA ASP A 255 2.60 34.56 -6.81
C ASP A 255 3.93 35.12 -7.32
N LYS A 256 4.87 34.26 -7.76
CA LYS A 256 6.14 34.69 -8.38
C LYS A 256 5.90 35.42 -9.70
N LEU A 257 5.00 34.92 -10.54
CA LEU A 257 4.68 35.54 -11.82
C LEU A 257 3.97 36.89 -11.64
N ILE A 258 3.09 37.00 -10.64
CA ILE A 258 2.42 38.26 -10.29
C ILE A 258 3.46 39.29 -9.83
N LYS A 259 4.35 38.92 -8.89
CA LYS A 259 5.43 39.83 -8.44
C LYS A 259 6.30 40.30 -9.59
N ARG A 260 6.71 39.40 -10.48
CA ARG A 260 7.49 39.75 -11.68
C ARG A 260 6.72 40.71 -12.60
N ARG A 261 5.42 40.47 -12.79
CA ARG A 261 4.58 41.37 -13.60
C ARG A 261 4.50 42.77 -12.97
N GLU A 262 4.33 42.86 -11.66
CA GLU A 262 4.26 44.14 -10.94
C GLU A 262 5.58 44.91 -11.02
N GLU A 263 6.71 44.23 -10.87
CA GLU A 263 8.05 44.81 -11.07
C GLU A 263 8.22 45.33 -12.50
N GLN A 264 7.86 44.52 -13.50
CA GLN A 264 7.92 44.92 -14.91
C GLN A 264 7.00 46.10 -15.22
N GLN A 265 5.78 46.13 -14.66
CA GLN A 265 4.86 47.25 -14.83
C GLN A 265 5.41 48.54 -14.21
N LYS A 266 6.12 48.45 -13.09
CA LYS A 266 6.78 49.61 -12.47
C LYS A 266 7.94 50.12 -13.34
N GLU A 267 8.75 49.21 -13.87
CA GLU A 267 9.85 49.56 -14.78
C GLU A 267 9.34 50.24 -16.05
N ILE A 268 8.29 49.69 -16.69
CA ILE A 268 7.66 50.29 -17.87
C ILE A 268 7.17 51.71 -17.57
N LYS A 269 6.50 51.92 -16.43
CA LYS A 269 6.05 53.27 -16.03
C LYS A 269 7.23 54.23 -15.86
N GLN A 270 8.34 53.78 -15.30
CA GLN A 270 9.55 54.59 -15.15
C GLN A 270 10.20 54.92 -16.51
N LEU A 271 10.24 53.96 -17.43
CA LEU A 271 10.76 54.17 -18.78
C LEU A 271 9.88 55.15 -19.56
N ILE A 272 8.55 55.01 -19.48
CA ILE A 272 7.61 55.96 -20.09
C ILE A 272 7.83 57.37 -19.53
N ALA A 273 7.88 57.54 -18.21
CA ALA A 273 8.12 58.85 -17.60
C ALA A 273 9.48 59.46 -18.00
N THR A 274 10.50 58.62 -18.18
CA THR A 274 11.82 59.06 -18.65
C THR A 274 11.78 59.48 -20.11
N LEU A 275 11.07 58.73 -20.96
CA LEU A 275 10.89 59.07 -22.37
C LEU A 275 10.06 60.34 -22.54
N GLU A 276 8.97 60.51 -21.79
CA GLU A 276 8.16 61.73 -21.76
C GLU A 276 9.02 62.95 -21.40
N LYS A 277 9.89 62.82 -20.39
CA LYS A 277 10.84 63.89 -20.03
C LYS A 277 11.87 64.18 -21.11
N ARG A 278 12.35 63.16 -21.84
CA ARG A 278 13.30 63.38 -22.95
C ARG A 278 12.60 64.01 -24.15
N LEU A 279 11.35 63.64 -24.42
CA LEU A 279 10.52 64.26 -25.45
C LEU A 279 10.29 65.73 -25.13
N SER A 280 9.93 66.09 -23.88
CA SER A 280 9.75 67.49 -23.51
C SER A 280 11.01 68.33 -23.72
N VAL A 281 12.20 67.79 -23.44
CA VAL A 281 13.48 68.48 -23.71
C VAL A 281 13.73 68.66 -25.21
N VAL A 282 13.35 67.69 -26.04
CA VAL A 282 13.47 67.81 -27.50
C VAL A 282 12.46 68.82 -28.05
N ASP A 283 11.24 68.83 -27.51
CA ASP A 283 10.21 69.81 -27.86
C ASP A 283 10.66 71.24 -27.49
N GLU A 284 11.19 71.45 -26.28
CA GLU A 284 11.78 72.72 -25.84
C GLU A 284 12.97 73.14 -26.72
N ALA A 285 13.86 72.20 -27.08
CA ALA A 285 14.98 72.48 -27.97
C ALA A 285 14.51 72.84 -29.39
N ALA A 286 13.46 72.18 -29.89
CA ALA A 286 12.86 72.48 -31.19
C ALA A 286 12.21 73.86 -31.21
N GLU A 287 11.54 74.25 -30.12
CA GLU A 287 11.01 75.62 -29.93
C GLU A 287 12.13 76.67 -29.92
N GLY A 288 13.22 76.43 -29.18
CA GLY A 288 14.37 77.34 -29.16
C GLY A 288 15.06 77.48 -30.52
N VAL A 289 15.22 76.40 -31.29
CA VAL A 289 15.74 76.47 -32.67
C VAL A 289 14.79 77.24 -33.58
N LYS A 290 13.48 77.06 -33.41
CA LYS A 290 12.47 77.80 -34.16
C LYS A 290 12.56 79.31 -33.85
N GLU A 291 12.73 79.69 -32.58
CA GLU A 291 12.89 81.09 -32.16
C GLU A 291 14.17 81.71 -32.75
N ILE A 292 15.30 81.01 -32.74
CA ILE A 292 16.56 81.48 -33.36
C ILE A 292 16.38 81.68 -34.88
N LEU A 293 15.71 80.75 -35.57
CA LEU A 293 15.43 80.91 -37.00
C LEU A 293 14.48 82.08 -37.31
N GLU A 294 13.59 82.41 -36.37
CA GLU A 294 12.74 83.60 -36.47
C GLU A 294 13.56 84.89 -36.21
N MET A 295 14.53 84.87 -35.28
CA MET A 295 15.44 85.99 -35.03
C MET A 295 16.44 86.26 -36.17
N ASP A 296 17.05 85.24 -36.77
CA ASP A 296 17.96 85.39 -37.92
C ASP A 296 17.24 85.98 -39.14
N ARG A 297 15.95 85.64 -39.33
CA ARG A 297 15.10 86.23 -40.37
C ARG A 297 14.86 87.73 -40.15
N ASP A 298 14.85 88.18 -38.90
CA ASP A 298 14.69 89.58 -38.54
C ASP A 298 16.03 90.37 -38.60
N GLU A 299 17.18 89.73 -38.34
CA GLU A 299 18.52 90.36 -38.51
C GLU A 299 18.89 90.59 -39.99
N ASP A 300 18.55 89.66 -40.90
CA ASP A 300 18.72 89.82 -42.36
C ASP A 300 17.89 91.00 -42.93
N MET A 301 16.87 91.47 -42.20
CA MET A 301 16.05 92.63 -42.59
C MET A 301 16.60 93.99 -42.10
N ILE A 302 17.64 94.00 -41.24
CA ILE A 302 18.22 95.22 -40.66
C ILE A 302 19.65 95.51 -41.20
N GLY A 303 20.34 94.52 -41.79
CA GLY A 303 21.71 94.65 -42.31
C GLY A 303 21.90 94.91 -43.81
N GLY A 304 20.83 95.18 -44.58
CA GLY A 304 20.86 95.40 -46.04
C GLY A 304 20.76 96.86 -46.48
#